data_AF-A0A920EDT6-F1
#
_entry.id   AF-A0A920EDT6-F1
#
_cell.length_a   1.000
_cell.length_b   1.000
_cell.length_c   1.000
_cell.angle_alpha   90.00
_cell.angle_beta   90.00
_cell.angle_gamma   90.00
#
_symmetry.space_group_name_H-M   'P 1'
#
loop_
_entity.id
_entity.type
_entity.pdbx_description
1 polymer ?
#
loop_
_entity_poly.entity_id
_entity_poly.type
_entity_poly.pdbx_seq_one_letter_code
_entity_poly.pdbx_strand_id
1 'polypeptide(L)'
;MHEVTFDDGSLFSGLYGSSIEVNSLHHQSIDKLGEGFLATGVSNDQGVEAIEHVERPIIAVQWHPEMLDTRDSDPLFQWLVQRSSERL
;
A
#
# COMPACT_ATOMS: atom_id res chain seq x y z
N MET A 1 7.74 9.51 -10.20
CA MET A 1 7.00 9.92 -9.01
C MET A 1 5.56 10.12 -9.41
N HIS A 2 4.59 9.71 -8.61
CA HIS A 2 3.19 10.05 -8.78
C HIS A 2 2.47 10.01 -7.43
N GLU A 3 1.31 10.67 -7.36
CA GLU A 3 0.46 10.66 -6.18
C GLU A 3 -0.43 9.40 -6.14
N VAL A 4 -0.48 8.76 -4.97
CA VAL A 4 -1.45 7.73 -4.62
C VAL A 4 -2.38 8.29 -3.55
N THR A 5 -3.68 8.21 -3.79
CA THR A 5 -4.72 8.55 -2.81
C THR A 5 -5.29 7.28 -2.19
N PHE A 6 -5.70 7.37 -0.93
CA PHE A 6 -6.22 6.22 -0.18
C PHE A 6 -7.68 6.43 0.22
N ASP A 7 -8.45 5.34 0.24
CA ASP A 7 -9.82 5.33 0.73
C ASP A 7 -9.87 5.65 2.23
N ASP A 8 -10.80 6.51 2.64
CA ASP A 8 -11.01 6.84 4.05
C ASP A 8 -11.31 5.58 4.89
N GLY A 9 -10.54 5.39 5.97
CA GLY A 9 -10.71 4.26 6.87
C GLY A 9 -10.02 2.97 6.42
N SER A 10 -9.37 2.97 5.25
CA SER A 10 -8.45 1.89 4.84
C SER A 10 -7.25 1.80 5.78
N LEU A 11 -6.60 0.63 5.81
CA LEU A 11 -5.36 0.46 6.56
C LEU A 11 -4.29 1.45 6.07
N PHE A 12 -4.19 1.64 4.76
CA PHE A 12 -3.26 2.57 4.16
C PHE A 12 -3.52 4.03 4.56
N SER A 13 -4.78 4.45 4.65
CA SER A 13 -5.11 5.80 5.15
C SER A 13 -4.64 6.03 6.58
N GLY A 14 -4.64 4.97 7.41
CA GLY A 14 -4.11 5.00 8.76
C GLY A 14 -2.58 5.03 8.85
N LEU A 15 -1.88 4.46 7.87
CA LEU A 15 -0.41 4.48 7.82
C LEU A 15 0.14 5.78 7.22
N TYR A 16 -0.49 6.26 6.16
CA TYR A 16 0.08 7.26 5.27
C TYR A 16 -0.72 8.58 5.23
N GLY A 17 -1.93 8.62 5.79
CA GLY A 17 -2.86 9.73 5.61
C GLY A 17 -3.66 9.61 4.30
N SER A 18 -4.20 10.70 3.78
CA SER A 18 -5.08 10.67 2.60
C SER A 18 -4.35 10.41 1.27
N SER A 19 -3.07 10.79 1.16
CA SER A 19 -2.25 10.57 -0.04
C SER A 19 -0.76 10.63 0.24
N ILE A 20 0.05 10.04 -0.65
CA ILE A 20 1.52 10.12 -0.66
C ILE A 20 2.07 10.19 -2.08
N GLU A 21 3.28 10.75 -2.23
CA GLU A 21 4.07 10.63 -3.45
C GLU A 21 4.93 9.36 -3.43
N VAL A 22 4.87 8.56 -4.48
CA VAL A 22 5.58 7.28 -4.60
C VAL A 22 6.43 7.19 -5.86
N ASN A 23 7.41 6.29 -5.87
CA ASN A 23 8.12 5.93 -7.09
C ASN A 23 7.25 5.02 -7.99
N SER A 24 7.58 4.95 -9.27
CA SER A 24 6.90 4.05 -10.23
C SER A 24 7.96 3.42 -11.11
N LEU A 25 8.11 2.10 -10.94
CA LEU A 25 9.10 1.26 -11.61
C LEU A 25 8.44 -0.04 -12.14
N HIS A 26 7.27 0.10 -12.75
CA HIS A 26 6.46 -1.00 -13.28
C HIS A 26 5.81 -0.60 -14.61
N HIS A 27 5.58 -1.58 -15.48
CA HIS A 27 4.85 -1.39 -16.75
C HIS A 27 3.46 -2.05 -16.72
N GLN A 28 3.16 -2.78 -15.66
CA GLN A 28 1.93 -3.54 -15.50
C GLN A 28 1.23 -3.06 -14.23
N SER A 29 -0.10 -3.21 -14.22
CA SER A 29 -0.96 -2.88 -13.09
C SER A 29 -2.03 -3.97 -12.96
N ILE A 30 -2.74 -3.98 -11.84
CA ILE A 30 -3.77 -4.97 -11.54
C ILE A 30 -4.99 -4.71 -12.43
N ASP A 31 -5.35 -5.71 -13.24
CA ASP A 31 -6.59 -5.70 -14.04
C ASP A 31 -7.77 -6.27 -13.25
N LYS A 32 -7.53 -7.33 -12.46
CA LYS A 32 -8.55 -7.99 -11.63
C LYS A 32 -7.97 -8.42 -10.29
N LEU A 33 -8.65 -8.02 -9.21
CA LEU A 33 -8.30 -8.42 -7.85
C LEU A 33 -8.61 -9.90 -7.59
N GLY A 34 -7.79 -10.51 -6.74
CA GLY A 34 -8.08 -11.80 -6.13
C GLY A 34 -9.22 -11.70 -5.10
N GLU A 35 -9.83 -12.83 -4.78
CA GLU A 35 -10.87 -12.89 -3.76
C GLU A 35 -10.36 -12.41 -2.39
N GLY A 36 -11.18 -11.64 -1.68
CA GLY A 36 -10.87 -11.11 -0.36
C GLY A 36 -9.96 -9.86 -0.35
N PHE A 37 -9.54 -9.35 -1.51
CA PHE A 37 -8.79 -8.09 -1.59
C PHE A 37 -9.68 -6.90 -1.98
N LEU A 38 -9.36 -5.75 -1.42
CA LEU A 38 -9.87 -4.44 -1.81
C LEU A 38 -8.72 -3.62 -2.37
N ALA A 39 -8.97 -2.87 -3.45
CA ALA A 39 -8.09 -1.79 -3.88
C ALA A 39 -8.45 -0.56 -3.06
N THR A 40 -7.54 -0.12 -2.20
CA THR A 40 -7.74 0.99 -1.27
C THR A 40 -6.75 2.11 -1.46
N GLY A 41 -5.77 1.94 -2.37
CA GLY A 41 -4.93 3.01 -2.85
C GLY A 41 -4.91 3.03 -4.37
N VAL A 42 -5.18 4.18 -4.96
CA VAL A 42 -5.22 4.38 -6.41
C VAL A 42 -4.44 5.61 -6.82
N SER A 43 -3.84 5.58 -8.00
CA SER A 43 -3.35 6.78 -8.66
C SER A 43 -4.31 7.17 -9.79
N ASN A 44 -4.43 8.47 -10.05
CA ASN A 44 -5.35 8.99 -11.06
C ASN A 44 -5.10 8.40 -12.46
N ASP A 45 -3.85 8.05 -12.78
CA ASP A 45 -3.43 7.66 -14.12
C ASP A 45 -2.84 6.23 -14.22
N GLN A 46 -2.42 5.60 -13.12
CA GLN A 46 -1.71 4.29 -13.14
C GLN A 46 -2.52 3.14 -12.54
N GLY A 47 -3.70 3.43 -11.99
CA GLY A 47 -4.66 2.44 -11.52
C GLY A 47 -4.45 2.04 -10.06
N VAL A 48 -4.55 0.75 -9.77
CA VAL A 48 -4.45 0.23 -8.39
C VAL A 48 -3.00 0.22 -7.94
N GLU A 49 -2.73 0.92 -6.85
CA GLU A 49 -1.38 1.08 -6.29
C GLU A 49 -1.26 0.44 -4.91
N ALA A 50 -2.37 0.28 -4.18
CA ALA A 50 -2.38 -0.39 -2.88
C ALA A 50 -3.62 -1.28 -2.72
N ILE A 51 -3.40 -2.48 -2.19
CA ILE A 51 -4.46 -3.45 -1.88
C ILE A 51 -4.31 -4.00 -0.46
N GLU A 52 -5.44 -4.27 0.17
CA GLU A 52 -5.51 -4.89 1.50
C GLU A 52 -6.54 -6.03 1.51
N HIS A 53 -6.27 -7.06 2.32
CA HIS A 53 -7.18 -8.18 2.47
C HIS A 53 -8.22 -7.89 3.58
N VAL A 54 -9.49 -8.17 3.31
CA VAL A 54 -10.63 -7.81 4.20
C VAL A 54 -10.57 -8.46 5.58
N GLU A 55 -10.08 -9.70 5.68
CA GLU A 55 -10.06 -10.47 6.93
C GLU A 55 -8.65 -10.80 7.47
N ARG A 56 -7.61 -10.71 6.66
CA ARG A 56 -6.27 -11.22 6.98
C ARG A 56 -5.29 -10.05 7.01
N PRO A 57 -4.25 -10.07 7.86
CA PRO A 57 -3.24 -9.01 7.89
C PRO A 57 -2.30 -9.14 6.70
N ILE A 58 -2.82 -8.86 5.50
CA ILE A 58 -2.11 -8.92 4.23
C ILE A 58 -2.37 -7.59 3.52
N ILE A 59 -1.28 -6.92 3.16
CA ILE A 59 -1.28 -5.71 2.35
C ILE A 59 -0.25 -5.87 1.24
N ALA A 60 -0.46 -5.18 0.12
CA ALA A 60 0.52 -5.07 -0.94
C ALA A 60 0.46 -3.68 -1.56
N VAL A 61 1.62 -3.24 -2.04
CA VAL A 61 1.82 -1.95 -2.71
C VAL A 61 2.50 -2.21 -4.04
N GLN A 62 2.20 -1.38 -5.03
CA GLN A 62 2.75 -1.49 -6.37
C GLN A 62 4.07 -0.72 -6.54
N TRP A 63 4.27 0.34 -5.76
CA TRP A 63 5.54 1.06 -5.65
C TRP A 63 6.58 0.28 -4.83
N HIS A 64 7.81 0.81 -4.81
CA HIS A 64 8.94 0.26 -4.06
C HIS A 64 9.24 1.13 -2.82
N PRO A 65 8.58 0.89 -1.66
CA PRO A 65 8.82 1.69 -0.44
C PRO A 65 10.27 1.61 0.05
N GLU A 66 10.97 0.50 -0.21
CA GLU A 66 12.38 0.30 0.12
C GLU A 66 13.34 1.19 -0.69
N MET A 67 12.87 1.76 -1.80
CA MET A 67 13.65 2.64 -2.68
C MET A 67 13.33 4.11 -2.48
N LEU A 68 12.45 4.46 -1.55
CA LEU A 68 12.18 5.86 -1.18
C LEU A 68 13.23 6.38 -0.19
N ASP A 69 13.37 7.70 -0.12
CA ASP A 69 14.24 8.34 0.88
C ASP A 69 13.68 8.17 2.30
N THR A 70 12.37 7.94 2.42
CA THR A 70 11.65 7.70 3.68
C THR A 70 11.74 6.26 4.18
N ARG A 71 12.46 5.36 3.49
CA ARG A 71 12.47 3.90 3.75
C ARG A 71 12.69 3.52 5.22
N ASP A 72 13.58 4.23 5.91
CA ASP A 72 13.99 3.90 7.28
C ASP A 72 12.90 4.23 8.31
N SER A 73 11.99 5.14 7.96
CA SER A 73 10.86 5.56 8.79
C SER A 73 9.51 5.17 8.18
N ASP A 74 9.49 4.37 7.12
CA ASP A 74 8.26 4.05 6.42
C ASP A 74 7.32 3.22 7.33
N PRO A 75 6.08 3.69 7.56
CA PRO A 75 5.15 3.06 8.49
C PRO A 75 4.71 1.66 8.05
N LEU A 76 4.78 1.32 6.75
CA LEU A 76 4.44 -0.03 6.28
C LEU A 76 5.41 -1.09 6.79
N PHE A 77 6.71 -0.79 6.84
CA PHE A 77 7.68 -1.73 7.40
C PHE A 77 7.51 -1.88 8.92
N GLN A 78 7.18 -0.81 9.63
CA GLN A 78 6.85 -0.87 11.06
C GLN A 78 5.61 -1.74 11.31
N TRP A 79 4.56 -1.54 10.51
CA TRP A 79 3.35 -2.35 10.55
C TRP A 79 3.66 -3.83 10.31
N LEU A 80 4.49 -4.15 9.31
CA LEU A 80 4.87 -5.53 8.99
C LEU A 80 5.57 -6.22 10.17
N VAL A 81 6.55 -5.53 10.80
CA VAL A 81 7.27 -6.04 11.96
C VAL A 81 6.32 -6.25 13.14
N GLN A 82 5.46 -5.27 13.43
CA GLN A 82 4.48 -5.37 14.51
C GLN A 82 3.54 -6.58 14.29
N ARG A 83 2.92 -6.70 13.12
CA ARG A 83 2.01 -7.81 12.81
C ARG A 83 2.67 -9.18 12.85
N SER A 84 3.97 -9.24 12.55
CA SER A 84 4.74 -10.47 12.66
C SER A 84 4.99 -10.87 14.12
N SER A 85 5.14 -9.90 15.01
CA SER A 85 5.35 -10.13 16.45
C SER A 85 4.10 -10.62 17.20
N GLU A 86 2.91 -10.26 16.72
CA GLU A 86 1.61 -10.66 17.29
C GLU A 86 1.26 -12.14 17.03
N ARG A 87 2.07 -12.85 16.23
CA ARG A 87 1.87 -14.26 15.84
C ARG A 87 2.68 -15.26 16.68
N LEU A 88 3.30 -14.80 17.76
CA LEU A 88 3.92 -15.62 18.81
C LEU A 88 2.91 -15.93 19.92
#